data_AF-A0A2M7T5M7-F1
#
_entry.id   AF-A0A2M7T5M7-F1
#
_cell.length_a   1.000
_cell.length_b   1.000
_cell.length_c   1.000
_cell.angle_alpha   90.00
_cell.angle_beta   90.00
_cell.angle_gamma   90.00
#
_symmetry.space_group_name_H-M   'P 1'
#
loop_
_entity.id
_entity.type
_entity.pdbx_description
1 polymer ?
#
loop_
_entity_poly.entity_id
_entity_poly.type
_entity_poly.pdbx_seq_one_letter_code
_entity_poly.pdbx_strand_id
1 'polypeptide(L)'
;MRVRKLNIDANALLDVLKSEKESYQELLNLSKKEQELIVSGNIEELSDLVKATEQMMQGVRDLERKRLTLLQVGTDSIPQPVPQLSTILKDFDKQTADEAAKLKDQMLSIVEDLGETNKTNAELLRRNIGYIN
;
A
#
# COMPACT_ATOMS: atom_id res chain seq x y z
N MET A 1 -23.54 1.87 -23.77
CA MET A 1 -22.27 2.50 -23.31
C MET A 1 -21.14 1.53 -23.62
N ARG A 2 -20.30 1.82 -24.62
CA ARG A 2 -19.19 0.94 -25.01
C ARG A 2 -18.10 1.08 -23.95
N VAL A 3 -17.86 0.04 -23.16
CA VAL A 3 -16.68 -0.03 -22.30
C VAL A 3 -15.48 -0.03 -23.25
N ARG A 4 -14.63 1.01 -23.20
CA ARG A 4 -13.33 1.00 -23.91
C ARG A 4 -12.60 -0.25 -23.41
N LYS A 5 -12.23 -1.16 -24.32
CA LYS A 5 -11.24 -2.20 -23.99
C LYS A 5 -9.96 -1.47 -23.64
N LEU A 6 -9.63 -1.42 -22.35
CA LEU A 6 -8.37 -0.88 -21.91
C LEU A 6 -7.31 -1.90 -22.35
N ASN A 7 -6.42 -1.50 -23.26
CA ASN A 7 -5.28 -2.33 -23.65
C ASN A 7 -4.25 -2.26 -22.51
N ILE A 8 -4.48 -3.03 -21.46
CA ILE A 8 -3.63 -3.07 -20.26
C ILE A 8 -2.75 -4.30 -20.38
N ASP A 9 -1.44 -4.10 -20.22
CA ASP A 9 -0.51 -5.20 -20.09
C ASP A 9 -0.73 -5.91 -18.74
N ALA A 10 -1.28 -7.12 -18.82
CA ALA A 10 -1.64 -7.93 -17.66
C ALA A 10 -0.43 -8.31 -16.81
N ASN A 11 0.71 -8.59 -17.43
CA ASN A 11 1.94 -8.95 -16.72
C ASN A 11 2.51 -7.72 -16.01
N ALA A 12 2.55 -6.57 -16.69
CA ALA A 12 2.99 -5.33 -16.07
C ALA A 12 2.10 -4.92 -14.89
N LEU A 13 0.78 -5.12 -14.97
CA LEU A 13 -0.13 -4.88 -13.85
C LEU A 13 0.15 -5.83 -12.69
N LEU A 14 0.33 -7.13 -12.95
CA LEU A 14 0.67 -8.11 -11.91
C LEU A 14 1.98 -7.77 -11.20
N ASP A 15 3.02 -7.38 -11.94
CA ASP A 15 4.32 -7.02 -11.37
C ASP A 15 4.23 -5.78 -10.48
N VAL A 16 3.44 -4.78 -10.88
CA VAL A 16 3.16 -3.60 -10.05
C VAL A 16 2.39 -4.00 -8.79
N LEU A 17 1.35 -4.84 -8.90
CA LEU A 17 0.58 -5.31 -7.73
C LEU A 17 1.43 -6.13 -6.76
N LYS A 18 2.36 -6.95 -7.26
CA LYS A 18 3.34 -7.68 -6.43
C LYS A 18 4.26 -6.73 -5.68
N SER A 19 4.78 -5.74 -6.39
CA SER A 19 5.66 -4.71 -5.81
C SER A 19 4.91 -3.88 -4.75
N GLU A 20 3.66 -3.48 -5.02
CA GLU A 20 2.81 -2.77 -4.04
C GLU A 20 2.61 -3.62 -2.78
N LYS A 21 2.31 -4.91 -2.95
CA LYS A 21 2.14 -5.85 -1.84
C LYS A 21 3.42 -6.01 -1.00
N GLU A 22 4.58 -6.05 -1.63
CA GLU A 22 5.87 -6.09 -0.93
C GLU A 22 6.13 -4.82 -0.13
N SER A 23 5.91 -3.64 -0.73
CA SER A 23 6.08 -2.38 -0.01
C SER A 23 5.11 -2.21 1.16
N TYR A 24 3.86 -2.64 1.02
CA TYR A 24 2.92 -2.65 2.16
C TYR A 24 3.38 -3.60 3.27
N GLN A 25 3.91 -4.77 2.92
CA GLN A 25 4.44 -5.72 3.90
C GLN A 25 5.66 -5.13 4.66
N GLU A 26 6.54 -4.43 3.95
CA GLU A 26 7.68 -3.76 4.57
C GLU A 26 7.25 -2.61 5.48
N LEU A 27 6.26 -1.81 5.07
CA LEU A 27 5.64 -0.81 5.95
C LEU A 27 5.08 -1.43 7.23
N LEU A 28 4.40 -2.58 7.13
CA LEU A 28 3.87 -3.27 8.31
C LEU A 28 4.99 -3.71 9.25
N ASN A 29 6.10 -4.20 8.70
CA ASN A 29 7.27 -4.58 9.50
C ASN A 29 7.91 -3.37 10.18
N LEU A 30 8.00 -2.22 9.49
CA LEU A 30 8.48 -0.98 10.09
C LEU A 30 7.55 -0.49 11.21
N SER A 31 6.23 -0.54 11.01
CA SER A 31 5.23 -0.18 12.04
C SER A 31 5.31 -1.09 13.28
N LYS A 32 5.54 -2.39 13.09
CA LYS A 32 5.77 -3.33 14.21
C LYS A 32 7.09 -3.05 14.93
N LYS A 33 8.15 -2.73 14.19
CA LYS A 33 9.43 -2.33 14.79
C LYS A 33 9.31 -1.01 15.57
N GLU A 34 8.48 -0.08 15.09
CA GLU A 34 8.17 1.16 15.80
C GLU A 34 7.52 0.84 17.16
N GLN A 35 6.56 -0.09 17.17
CA GLN A 35 5.92 -0.55 18.40
C GLN A 35 6.95 -1.07 19.42
N GLU A 36 7.89 -1.91 18.98
CA GLU A 36 8.94 -2.47 19.83
C GLU A 36 9.83 -1.37 20.42
N LEU A 37 10.27 -0.41 19.60
CA LEU A 37 11.12 0.71 20.04
C LEU A 37 10.40 1.66 20.99
N ILE A 38 9.10 1.91 20.77
CA ILE A 38 8.26 2.71 21.67
C ILE A 38 8.15 2.01 23.04
N VAL A 39 7.95 0.69 23.05
CA VAL A 39 7.85 -0.09 24.29
C VAL A 39 9.20 -0.13 25.02
N SER A 40 10.33 -0.22 24.30
CA SER A 40 11.66 -0.24 24.90
C SER A 40 12.18 1.15 25.32
N GLY A 41 11.49 2.23 24.94
CA GLY A 41 11.90 3.60 25.23
C GLY A 41 13.15 4.07 24.47
N ASN A 42 13.51 3.41 23.36
CA ASN A 42 14.72 3.72 22.60
C ASN A 42 14.44 4.82 21.55
N ILE A 43 14.50 6.08 22.00
CA ILE A 43 14.15 7.25 21.18
C ILE A 43 15.16 7.52 20.05
N GLU A 44 16.43 7.11 20.21
CA GLU A 44 17.45 7.32 19.16
C GLU A 44 17.16 6.47 17.91
N GLU A 45 16.86 5.19 18.08
CA GLU A 45 16.51 4.29 16.97
C GLU A 45 15.15 4.64 16.33
N LEU A 46 14.26 5.29 17.08
CA LEU A 46 12.96 5.73 16.58
C LEU A 46 13.10 6.78 15.46
N SER A 47 14.08 7.69 15.58
CA SER A 47 14.30 8.72 14.55
C SER A 47 14.73 8.14 13.20
N ASP A 48 15.62 7.15 13.22
CA ASP A 48 16.07 6.49 11.99
C ASP A 48 14.99 5.59 11.39
N LEU A 49 14.15 4.99 12.24
CA LEU A 49 12.98 4.26 11.78
C LEU A 49 11.97 5.16 11.07
N VAL A 50 11.70 6.36 11.60
CA VAL A 50 10.80 7.33 10.96
C VAL A 50 11.29 7.69 9.56
N LYS A 51 12.60 7.96 9.39
CA LYS A 51 13.17 8.26 8.06
C LYS A 51 13.00 7.08 7.08
N ALA A 52 13.22 5.85 7.55
CA ALA A 52 13.01 4.66 6.73
C ALA A 52 11.55 4.52 6.28
N THR A 53 10.60 4.81 7.18
CA THR A 53 9.16 4.81 6.88
C THR A 53 8.79 5.89 5.86
N GLU A 54 9.35 7.10 5.97
CA GLU A 54 9.13 8.17 4.99
C GLU A 54 9.63 7.81 3.59
N GLN A 55 10.83 7.21 3.49
CA GLN A 55 11.37 6.71 2.22
C GLN A 55 10.49 5.61 1.62
N MET A 56 10.01 4.69 2.44
CA MET A 56 9.13 3.61 2.00
C MET A 56 7.78 4.15 1.49
N MET A 57 7.21 5.13 2.19
CA MET A 57 5.98 5.81 1.78
C MET A 57 6.12 6.50 0.42
N GLN A 58 7.30 7.05 0.11
CA GLN A 58 7.57 7.59 -1.22
C GLN A 58 7.57 6.50 -2.29
N GLY A 59 8.17 5.33 -2.01
CA GLY A 59 8.14 4.17 -2.91
C GLY A 59 6.72 3.68 -3.21
N VAL A 60 5.86 3.58 -2.19
CA VAL A 60 4.44 3.22 -2.36
C VAL A 60 3.71 4.21 -3.26
N ARG A 61 3.94 5.52 -3.08
CA ARG A 61 3.34 6.57 -3.93
C ARG A 61 3.76 6.45 -5.39
N ASP A 62 5.03 6.10 -5.64
CA ASP A 62 5.54 5.93 -7.00
C ASP A 62 4.96 4.69 -7.68
N LEU A 63 4.79 3.59 -6.94
CA LEU A 63 4.12 2.38 -7.41
C LEU A 63 2.64 2.63 -7.73
N GLU A 64 1.94 3.37 -6.86
CA GLU A 64 0.55 3.72 -7.10
C GLU A 64 0.39 4.61 -8.34
N ARG A 65 1.33 5.54 -8.55
CA ARG A 65 1.38 6.35 -9.78
C ARG A 65 1.63 5.48 -11.02
N LYS A 66 2.53 4.50 -10.95
CA LYS A 66 2.75 3.53 -12.05
C LYS A 66 1.48 2.74 -12.34
N ARG A 67 0.77 2.25 -11.31
CA ARG A 67 -0.51 1.55 -11.45
C ARG A 67 -1.55 2.44 -12.14
N LEU A 68 -1.75 3.67 -11.68
CA LEU A 68 -2.68 4.61 -12.30
C LEU A 68 -2.33 4.91 -13.77
N THR A 69 -1.04 5.00 -14.09
CA THR A 69 -0.54 5.18 -15.46
C THR A 69 -0.90 3.97 -16.35
N LEU A 70 -0.69 2.74 -15.85
CA LEU A 70 -1.08 1.52 -16.55
C LEU A 70 -2.60 1.45 -16.79
N LEU A 71 -3.39 1.95 -15.83
CA LEU A 71 -4.84 2.02 -15.94
C LEU A 71 -5.32 3.19 -16.83
N GLN A 72 -4.40 3.97 -17.41
CA GLN A 72 -4.69 5.16 -18.23
C GLN A 72 -5.59 6.17 -17.50
N VAL A 73 -5.50 6.21 -16.17
CA VAL A 73 -6.24 7.17 -15.36
C VAL A 73 -5.48 8.49 -15.38
N GLY A 74 -6.11 9.55 -15.90
CA GLY A 74 -5.53 10.90 -15.95
C GLY A 74 -4.80 11.26 -17.26
N THR A 75 -4.85 10.40 -18.29
CA THR A 75 -4.32 10.70 -19.64
C THR A 75 -5.31 11.44 -20.53
N ASP A 76 -6.61 11.40 -20.21
CA ASP A 76 -7.66 12.16 -20.88
C ASP A 76 -7.93 13.47 -20.11
N SER A 77 -8.29 14.55 -20.82
CA SER A 77 -8.62 15.88 -20.24
C SER A 77 -9.86 15.90 -19.33
N ILE A 78 -10.45 14.73 -19.06
CA ILE A 78 -11.64 14.54 -18.23
C ILE A 78 -11.23 13.62 -17.07
N PRO A 79 -11.50 14.00 -15.81
CA PRO A 79 -11.29 13.12 -14.66
C PRO A 79 -12.13 11.85 -14.84
N GLN A 80 -11.48 10.74 -15.15
CA GLN A 80 -12.16 9.44 -15.19
C GLN A 80 -12.04 8.77 -13.83
N PRO A 81 -13.12 8.16 -13.31
CA PRO A 81 -13.03 7.34 -12.12
C PRO A 81 -12.05 6.19 -12.37
N VAL A 82 -11.19 5.91 -11.39
CA VAL A 82 -10.26 4.77 -11.46
C VAL A 82 -11.10 3.50 -11.68
N PRO A 83 -10.90 2.77 -12.79
CA PRO A 83 -11.64 1.55 -13.03
C PRO A 83 -11.35 0.55 -11.91
N GLN A 84 -12.41 -0.08 -11.38
CA GLN A 84 -12.26 -1.10 -10.37
C GLN A 84 -11.42 -2.25 -10.92
N LEU A 85 -10.50 -2.80 -10.12
CA LEU A 85 -9.65 -3.92 -10.52
C LEU A 85 -10.50 -5.09 -11.07
N SER A 86 -11.63 -5.40 -10.42
CA SER A 86 -12.59 -6.42 -10.87
C SER A 86 -13.17 -6.20 -12.27
N THR A 87 -13.22 -4.96 -12.75
CA THR A 87 -13.67 -4.63 -14.11
C THR A 87 -12.55 -4.85 -15.13
N ILE A 88 -11.31 -4.56 -14.77
CA ILE A 88 -10.12 -4.76 -15.60
C ILE A 88 -9.82 -6.25 -15.78
N LEU A 89 -9.93 -7.03 -14.70
CA LEU A 89 -9.62 -8.47 -14.72
C LEU A 89 -10.57 -9.29 -15.59
N LYS A 90 -11.73 -8.75 -16.00
CA LYS A 90 -12.66 -9.44 -16.92
C LYS A 90 -12.07 -9.66 -18.31
N ASP A 91 -11.12 -8.82 -18.71
CA ASP A 91 -10.47 -8.89 -20.00
C ASP A 91 -9.19 -9.75 -19.97
N PHE A 92 -8.79 -10.25 -18.79
CA PHE A 92 -7.60 -11.07 -18.59
C PHE A 92 -7.93 -12.56 -18.57
N ASP A 93 -6.91 -13.41 -18.74
CA ASP A 93 -7.09 -14.85 -18.54
C ASP A 93 -7.40 -15.16 -17.07
N LYS A 94 -8.04 -16.31 -16.84
CA LYS A 94 -8.51 -16.71 -15.50
C LYS A 94 -7.37 -16.78 -14.48
N GLN A 95 -6.19 -17.25 -14.87
CA GLN A 95 -5.07 -17.41 -13.95
C GLN A 95 -4.56 -16.04 -13.47
N THR A 96 -4.32 -15.12 -14.40
CA THR A 96 -3.92 -13.74 -14.09
C THR A 96 -4.97 -13.02 -13.26
N ALA A 97 -6.25 -13.20 -13.59
CA ALA A 97 -7.36 -12.63 -12.83
C ALA A 97 -7.41 -13.12 -11.38
N ASP A 98 -7.30 -14.44 -11.17
CA ASP A 98 -7.30 -15.04 -9.83
C ASP A 98 -6.07 -14.59 -9.01
N GLU A 99 -4.89 -14.48 -9.64
CA GLU A 99 -3.68 -14.01 -8.98
C GLU A 99 -3.78 -12.53 -8.55
N ALA A 100 -4.27 -11.66 -9.44
CA ALA A 100 -4.46 -10.25 -9.13
C ALA A 100 -5.52 -10.03 -8.03
N ALA A 101 -6.59 -10.82 -8.03
CA ALA A 101 -7.60 -10.79 -6.97
C ALA A 101 -6.99 -11.20 -5.62
N LYS A 102 -6.20 -12.28 -5.60
CA LYS A 102 -5.49 -12.72 -4.39
C LYS A 102 -4.52 -11.67 -3.85
N LEU A 103 -3.75 -11.03 -4.72
CA LEU A 103 -2.82 -9.95 -4.33
C LEU A 103 -3.58 -8.77 -3.72
N LYS A 104 -4.72 -8.39 -4.31
CA LYS A 104 -5.59 -7.34 -3.77
C LYS A 104 -6.07 -7.69 -2.36
N ASP A 105 -6.57 -8.90 -2.15
CA ASP A 105 -7.09 -9.31 -0.84
C ASP A 105 -5.97 -9.38 0.22
N GLN A 106 -4.77 -9.83 -0.18
CA GLN A 106 -3.59 -9.78 0.68
C GLN A 106 -3.20 -8.35 1.05
N MET A 107 -3.17 -7.43 0.09
CA MET A 107 -2.88 -6.01 0.36
C MET A 107 -3.92 -5.39 1.28
N LEU A 108 -5.20 -5.71 1.11
CA LEU A 108 -6.25 -5.20 1.99
C LEU A 108 -6.02 -5.64 3.44
N SER A 109 -5.71 -6.93 3.66
CA SER A 109 -5.38 -7.44 4.99
C SER A 109 -4.15 -6.76 5.58
N ILE A 110 -3.09 -6.53 4.80
CA ILE A 110 -1.89 -5.82 5.27
C ILE A 110 -2.21 -4.37 5.66
N VAL A 111 -3.06 -3.68 4.89
CA VAL A 111 -3.48 -2.31 5.18
C VAL A 111 -4.34 -2.23 6.44
N GLU A 112 -5.21 -3.22 6.67
CA GLU A 112 -5.97 -3.35 7.92
C GLU A 112 -5.04 -3.52 9.12
N ASP A 113 -4.09 -4.46 9.04
CA ASP A 113 -3.07 -4.71 10.08
C ASP A 113 -2.21 -3.45 10.34
N LEU A 114 -1.83 -2.72 9.29
CA LEU A 114 -1.13 -1.44 9.39
C LEU A 114 -1.96 -0.40 10.13
N GLY A 115 -3.25 -0.33 9.84
CA GLY A 115 -4.19 0.58 10.51
C GLY A 115 -4.31 0.27 12.00
N GLU A 116 -4.36 -0.99 12.38
CA GLU A 116 -4.41 -1.42 13.78
C GLU A 116 -3.08 -1.19 14.52
N THR A 117 -1.95 -1.52 13.89
CA THR A 117 -0.62 -1.34 14.47
C THR A 117 -0.33 0.15 14.69
N ASN A 118 -0.63 1.00 13.71
CA ASN A 118 -0.44 2.45 13.85
C ASN A 118 -1.32 3.06 14.94
N LYS A 119 -2.57 2.60 15.10
CA LYS A 119 -3.43 3.02 16.22
C LYS A 119 -2.81 2.64 17.56
N THR A 120 -2.31 1.40 17.66
CA THR A 120 -1.64 0.90 18.87
C THR A 120 -0.40 1.72 19.19
N ASN A 121 0.44 2.02 18.20
CA ASN A 121 1.64 2.86 18.36
C ASN A 121 1.27 4.27 18.85
N ALA A 122 0.23 4.88 18.27
CA ALA A 122 -0.24 6.20 18.70
C ALA A 122 -0.74 6.19 20.16
N GLU A 123 -1.43 5.13 20.59
CA GLU A 123 -1.84 4.97 22.00
C GLU A 123 -0.65 4.77 22.94
N LEU A 124 0.34 3.95 22.55
CA LEU A 124 1.56 3.72 23.33
C LEU A 124 2.37 5.01 23.49
N LEU A 125 2.52 5.79 22.42
CA LEU A 125 3.17 7.11 22.48
C LEU A 125 2.42 8.05 23.42
N ARG A 126 1.09 8.13 23.33
CA ARG A 126 0.28 8.97 24.24
C ARG A 126 0.45 8.57 25.70
N ARG A 127 0.51 7.28 26.00
CA ARG A 127 0.73 6.78 27.37
C ARG A 127 2.13 7.13 27.85
N ASN A 128 3.17 6.90 27.05
CA ASN A 128 4.55 7.21 27.42
C ASN A 128 4.80 8.72 27.59
N ILE A 129 4.19 9.58 26.76
CA ILE A 129 4.28 11.05 26.88
C ILE A 129 3.41 11.57 28.05
N GLY A 130 2.29 10.91 28.35
CA GLY A 130 1.41 11.25 29.47
C GLY A 130 2.05 11.10 30.85
N TYR A 131 3.17 10.38 30.96
CA TYR A 131 3.97 10.29 32.19
C TYR A 131 4.99 11.44 32.35
N ILE A 132 5.15 12.31 31.35
CA ILE A 132 6.13 13.42 31.37
C ILE A 132 5.50 14.75 31.84
N ASN A 133 4.19 14.80 32.13
CA ASN A 133 3.52 15.98 32.70
C ASN A 133 3.08 15.78 34.15
#